data_AF-A0A1G0WKY9-F1
#
_entry.id   AF-A0A1G0WKY9-F1
#
_cell.length_a   1.000
_cell.length_b   1.000
_cell.length_c   1.000
_cell.angle_alpha   90.00
_cell.angle_beta   90.00
_cell.angle_gamma   90.00
#
_symmetry.space_group_name_H-M   'P 1'
#
loop_
_entity.id
_entity.type
_entity.pdbx_description
1 polymer ?
#
loop_
_entity_poly.entity_id
_entity_poly.type
_entity_poly.pdbx_seq_one_letter_code
_entity_poly.pdbx_strand_id
1 'polypeptide(L)'
;MIKYIALLLSIIAAFILYSCSEDIQGPNTDSYKIVFKVSPDTIDILAGESVSLKAILKDTILSGNDNKPLPDKSIIWQIIMGGGKLSATNGDSVIYQSMDNLPQQQITAVIKAFPHIDVRHQRYVIVKVHKETPAIDTGICFKRDILPIFNSNCAVSGCHNKTKAEEGYILDSYQNIVRKGIRPGNTRNSKIYKAITEQSDEEDDRMPPPPRKRLTSQQISLIARWIAEGAVDKECSDIPIGGCDTTTVTYNKTIIPVLELNCIGCHGTVQPQGNINLEGYQNVKKLVDNGKFMGAILHLKGYIPMPDNNMKLSDCNLRQLQIWVSNGAPNN
;
A
#
# COMPACT_ATOMS: atom_id res chain seq x y z
N MET A 1 -22.23 -11.35 45.67
CA MET A 1 -20.96 -12.05 45.34
C MET A 1 -20.66 -11.73 43.87
N ILE A 2 -20.04 -10.59 43.55
CA ILE A 2 -18.59 -10.33 43.43
C ILE A 2 -17.83 -11.32 42.53
N LYS A 3 -17.29 -10.76 41.42
CA LYS A 3 -15.99 -11.00 40.70
C LYS A 3 -16.22 -11.09 39.18
N TYR A 4 -16.08 -10.02 38.39
CA TYR A 4 -14.87 -9.33 37.86
C TYR A 4 -14.34 -9.86 36.50
N ILE A 5 -14.39 -8.96 35.48
CA ILE A 5 -13.37 -8.60 34.45
C ILE A 5 -13.08 -9.53 33.25
N ALA A 6 -13.33 -8.99 32.04
CA ALA A 6 -12.35 -8.68 30.96
C ALA A 6 -13.11 -8.52 29.62
N LEU A 7 -13.48 -7.31 29.20
CA LEU A 7 -12.71 -6.40 28.33
C LEU A 7 -12.16 -7.06 27.05
N LEU A 8 -12.85 -6.84 25.93
CA LEU A 8 -12.23 -6.77 24.60
C LEU A 8 -13.01 -5.73 23.77
N LEU A 9 -12.42 -4.54 23.70
CA LEU A 9 -12.84 -3.45 22.83
C LEU A 9 -12.76 -3.90 21.38
N SER A 10 -13.90 -3.95 20.70
CA SER A 10 -13.97 -3.73 19.26
C SER A 10 -13.72 -2.24 19.00
N ILE A 11 -12.51 -1.91 18.54
CA ILE A 11 -12.21 -0.60 17.96
C ILE A 11 -12.92 -0.54 16.61
N ILE A 12 -14.21 -0.27 16.63
CA ILE A 12 -14.87 0.46 15.55
C ILE A 12 -14.60 1.93 15.88
N ALA A 13 -13.46 2.44 15.43
CA ALA A 13 -13.25 3.88 15.40
C ALA A 13 -14.16 4.44 14.29
N ALA A 14 -15.45 4.56 14.61
CA ALA A 14 -16.32 5.50 13.94
C ALA A 14 -15.62 6.86 14.02
N PHE A 15 -15.43 7.49 12.87
CA PHE A 15 -15.02 8.87 12.71
C PHE A 15 -16.04 9.79 13.40
N ILE A 16 -16.01 9.83 14.73
CA ILE A 16 -16.61 10.90 15.50
C ILE A 16 -15.56 11.99 15.48
N LEU A 17 -15.70 12.90 14.52
CA LEU A 17 -15.12 14.24 14.59
C LEU A 17 -15.54 14.84 15.93
N TYR A 18 -14.73 14.65 16.97
CA TYR A 18 -14.87 15.36 18.24
C TYR A 18 -14.50 16.82 17.94
N SER A 19 -15.48 17.58 17.47
CA SER A 19 -15.45 19.02 17.58
C SER A 19 -15.49 19.36 19.06
N CYS A 20 -14.32 19.61 19.66
CA CYS A 20 -14.26 20.35 20.92
C CYS A 20 -14.96 21.69 20.67
N SER A 21 -16.03 21.94 21.41
CA SER A 21 -16.74 23.20 21.38
C SER A 21 -16.73 23.75 22.79
N GLU A 22 -15.99 24.81 23.01
CA GLU A 22 -15.88 25.49 24.31
C GLU A 22 -16.16 26.98 24.15
N ASP A 23 -16.55 27.63 25.23
CA ASP A 23 -16.97 29.02 25.26
C ASP A 23 -15.75 29.96 25.28
N ILE A 24 -15.79 31.00 24.46
CA ILE A 24 -14.81 32.09 24.43
C ILE A 24 -15.48 33.37 24.89
N GLN A 25 -14.88 34.10 25.82
CA GLN A 25 -15.27 35.48 26.14
C GLN A 25 -14.63 36.45 25.14
N GLY A 26 -15.46 37.18 24.40
CA GLY A 26 -15.05 38.28 23.54
C GLY A 26 -14.71 39.56 24.33
N PRO A 27 -14.13 40.57 23.66
CA PRO A 27 -13.66 41.80 24.28
C PRO A 27 -14.76 42.63 24.99
N ASN A 28 -16.03 42.34 24.75
CA ASN A 28 -17.19 43.02 25.34
C ASN A 28 -18.06 42.12 26.23
N THR A 29 -17.50 41.06 26.84
CA THR A 29 -18.23 40.04 27.65
C THR A 29 -19.18 39.12 26.88
N ASP A 30 -19.27 39.25 25.55
CA ASP A 30 -19.99 38.32 24.68
C ASP A 30 -19.39 36.91 24.77
N SER A 31 -20.21 35.86 24.78
CA SER A 31 -19.72 34.48 24.75
C SER A 31 -20.01 33.78 23.42
N TYR A 32 -19.02 33.07 22.88
CA TYR A 32 -19.12 32.35 21.60
C TYR A 32 -18.74 30.88 21.78
N LYS A 33 -19.50 29.98 21.17
CA LYS A 33 -19.14 28.59 20.96
C LYS A 33 -18.46 28.47 19.59
N ILE A 34 -17.23 27.97 19.53
CA ILE A 34 -16.53 27.79 18.25
C ILE A 34 -16.33 26.33 17.87
N VAL A 35 -16.27 26.07 16.56
CA VAL A 35 -15.87 24.78 15.97
C VAL A 35 -14.72 25.06 15.01
N PHE A 36 -13.56 24.50 15.31
CA PHE A 36 -12.35 24.66 14.52
C PHE A 36 -11.88 23.33 13.91
N LYS A 37 -11.73 23.30 12.58
CA LYS A 37 -11.32 22.12 11.80
C LYS A 37 -10.26 22.50 10.77
N VAL A 38 -9.42 21.54 10.40
CA VAL A 38 -8.49 21.65 9.27
C VAL A 38 -8.81 20.56 8.24
N SER A 39 -8.52 20.83 6.97
CA SER A 39 -8.68 19.88 5.88
C SER A 39 -7.57 20.11 4.83
N PRO A 40 -6.91 19.04 4.36
CA PRO A 40 -6.90 17.70 4.96
C PRO A 40 -6.23 17.70 6.34
N ASP A 41 -6.50 16.69 7.17
CA ASP A 41 -5.83 16.45 8.46
C ASP A 41 -4.57 15.58 8.29
N THR A 42 -4.50 14.77 7.24
CA THR A 42 -3.29 14.08 6.77
C THR A 42 -3.18 14.12 5.25
N ILE A 43 -1.98 14.34 4.72
CA ILE A 43 -1.70 14.28 3.27
C ILE A 43 -0.30 13.75 2.98
N ASP A 44 -0.15 13.02 1.87
CA ASP A 44 1.11 12.56 1.31
C ASP A 44 1.48 13.42 0.07
N ILE A 45 2.73 13.91 0.01
CA ILE A 45 3.27 14.70 -1.12
C ILE A 45 4.72 14.31 -1.42
N LEU A 46 5.21 14.66 -2.62
CA LEU A 46 6.61 14.51 -2.98
C LEU A 46 7.47 15.68 -2.47
N ALA A 47 8.78 15.44 -2.39
CA ALA A 47 9.77 16.47 -2.12
C ALA A 47 9.71 17.57 -3.20
N GLY A 48 9.63 18.82 -2.77
CA GLY A 48 9.47 20.00 -3.62
C GLY A 48 8.03 20.36 -4.00
N GLU A 49 7.06 19.47 -3.77
CA GLU A 49 5.65 19.76 -4.03
C GLU A 49 5.03 20.72 -3.01
N SER A 50 3.90 21.32 -3.40
CA SER A 50 3.12 22.22 -2.57
C SER A 50 1.67 21.73 -2.44
N VAL A 51 1.07 21.95 -1.28
CA VAL A 51 -0.34 21.65 -0.98
C VAL A 51 -1.02 22.86 -0.35
N SER A 52 -2.27 23.11 -0.73
CA SER A 52 -3.15 24.07 -0.05
C SER A 52 -3.82 23.41 1.15
N LEU A 53 -3.63 23.98 2.34
CA LEU A 53 -4.26 23.58 3.58
C LEU A 53 -5.33 24.60 3.95
N LYS A 54 -6.50 24.13 4.39
CA LYS A 54 -7.61 24.99 4.76
C LYS A 54 -8.06 24.73 6.19
N ALA A 55 -8.36 25.80 6.90
CA ALA A 55 -9.01 25.77 8.20
C ALA A 55 -10.43 26.28 8.10
N ILE A 56 -11.31 25.81 8.98
CA ILE A 56 -12.70 26.24 9.06
C ILE A 56 -12.96 26.63 10.51
N LEU A 57 -13.28 27.91 10.72
CA LEU A 57 -13.74 28.46 12.00
C LEU A 57 -15.22 28.82 11.89
N LYS A 58 -16.06 28.07 12.60
CA LYS A 58 -17.48 28.39 12.78
C LYS A 58 -17.73 28.87 14.20
N ASP A 59 -18.60 29.84 14.35
CA ASP A 59 -19.01 30.45 15.62
C ASP A 59 -20.53 30.39 15.83
N THR A 60 -20.95 30.30 17.07
CA THR A 60 -22.34 30.41 17.51
C THR A 60 -22.38 31.29 18.76
N ILE A 61 -23.21 32.33 18.74
CA ILE A 61 -23.32 33.29 19.85
C ILE A 61 -24.09 32.63 21.01
N LEU A 62 -23.58 32.74 22.23
CA LEU A 62 -24.17 32.16 23.44
C LEU A 62 -24.83 33.23 24.35
N SER A 63 -24.35 34.49 24.32
CA SER A 63 -24.91 35.63 25.07
C SER A 63 -24.34 36.98 24.59
N GLY A 64 -25.17 38.01 24.35
CA GLY A 64 -24.78 39.37 23.93
C GLY A 64 -25.86 40.15 23.15
N ASN A 65 -25.76 41.49 23.04
CA ASN A 65 -26.68 42.33 22.25
C ASN A 65 -26.30 42.33 20.76
N ASP A 66 -27.27 41.95 19.91
CA ASP A 66 -27.28 41.95 18.44
C ASP A 66 -26.25 41.04 17.75
N ASN A 67 -26.73 39.95 17.12
CA ASN A 67 -26.27 39.23 15.90
C ASN A 67 -24.86 39.50 15.28
N LYS A 68 -23.84 39.82 16.07
CA LYS A 68 -22.51 40.20 15.60
C LYS A 68 -21.64 38.95 15.49
N PRO A 69 -21.12 38.63 14.30
CA PRO A 69 -20.18 37.52 14.13
C PRO A 69 -18.86 37.82 14.87
N LEU A 70 -18.04 36.78 15.11
CA LEU A 70 -16.69 36.95 15.67
C LEU A 70 -15.93 38.10 14.97
N PRO A 71 -15.31 39.02 15.73
CA PRO A 71 -14.68 40.22 15.18
C PRO A 71 -13.42 39.92 14.36
N ASP A 72 -12.79 38.77 14.59
CA ASP A 72 -11.62 38.30 13.86
C ASP A 72 -11.70 36.78 13.66
N LYS A 73 -11.65 36.34 12.39
CA LYS A 73 -11.65 34.93 11.99
C LYS A 73 -10.32 34.50 11.37
N SER A 74 -9.27 35.29 11.54
CA SER A 74 -7.94 34.98 11.02
C SER A 74 -7.35 33.74 11.71
N ILE A 75 -6.66 32.93 10.92
CA ILE A 75 -6.04 31.68 11.35
C ILE A 75 -4.52 31.82 11.25
N ILE A 76 -3.84 31.46 12.33
CA ILE A 76 -2.38 31.40 12.38
C ILE A 76 -1.95 29.98 12.04
N TRP A 77 -0.99 29.87 11.12
CA TRP A 77 -0.39 28.63 10.68
C TRP A 77 1.11 28.59 11.05
N GLN A 78 1.58 27.47 11.58
CA GLN A 78 2.95 27.30 12.01
C GLN A 78 3.47 25.89 11.71
N ILE A 79 4.64 25.78 11.10
CA ILE A 79 5.35 24.50 11.00
C ILE A 79 5.99 24.20 12.35
N ILE A 80 5.66 23.05 12.93
CA ILE A 80 6.18 22.60 14.24
C ILE A 80 7.43 21.76 14.05
N MET A 81 7.44 20.92 13.00
CA MET A 81 8.57 20.06 12.67
C MET A 81 8.52 19.63 11.20
N GLY A 82 9.59 18.99 10.71
CA GLY A 82 9.70 18.45 9.35
C GLY A 82 10.06 19.47 8.28
N GLY A 83 10.25 20.75 8.62
CA GLY A 83 10.71 21.77 7.68
C GLY A 83 9.70 22.13 6.59
N GLY A 84 10.17 22.77 5.52
CA GLY A 84 9.35 23.35 4.45
C GLY A 84 9.06 24.84 4.65
N LYS A 85 8.17 25.39 3.84
CA LYS A 85 7.79 26.82 3.87
C LYS A 85 6.27 26.96 3.83
N LEU A 86 5.75 27.93 4.58
CA LEU A 86 4.36 28.37 4.47
C LEU A 86 4.31 29.66 3.66
N SER A 87 3.43 29.69 2.66
CA SER A 87 3.08 30.89 1.91
C SER A 87 1.64 31.25 2.23
N ALA A 88 1.43 32.48 2.70
CA ALA A 88 0.10 32.97 3.07
C ALA A 88 -0.83 32.96 1.84
N THR A 89 -2.08 32.60 2.08
CA THR A 89 -3.18 32.89 1.17
C THR A 89 -4.18 33.78 1.89
N ASN A 90 -5.12 34.38 1.17
CA ASN A 90 -6.11 35.24 1.81
C ASN A 90 -7.06 34.41 2.69
N GLY A 91 -7.18 34.75 3.97
CA GLY A 91 -8.21 34.23 4.88
C GLY A 91 -7.83 32.98 5.65
N ASP A 92 -8.53 31.87 5.39
CA ASP A 92 -8.56 30.65 6.20
C ASP A 92 -7.63 29.53 5.70
N SER A 93 -6.77 29.83 4.72
CA SER A 93 -5.97 28.84 4.00
C SER A 93 -4.48 29.22 3.96
N VAL A 94 -3.60 28.23 3.78
CA VAL A 94 -2.15 28.42 3.61
C VAL A 94 -1.60 27.43 2.59
N ILE A 95 -0.58 27.81 1.84
CA ILE A 95 0.17 26.86 1.00
C ILE A 95 1.37 26.36 1.80
N TYR A 96 1.46 25.05 1.99
CA TYR A 96 2.68 24.40 2.48
C TYR A 96 3.49 23.89 1.29
N GLN A 97 4.73 24.35 1.18
CA GLN A 97 5.72 23.84 0.23
C GLN A 97 6.74 22.97 0.99
N SER A 98 6.93 21.73 0.52
CA SER A 98 7.89 20.81 1.13
C SER A 98 9.34 21.15 0.75
N MET A 99 10.30 20.52 1.43
CA MET A 99 11.71 20.66 1.06
C MET A 99 12.05 19.77 -0.14
N ASP A 100 12.89 20.27 -1.04
CA ASP A 100 13.37 19.48 -2.18
C ASP A 100 14.36 18.39 -1.75
N ASN A 101 15.27 18.73 -0.83
CA ASN A 101 16.34 17.84 -0.38
C ASN A 101 16.03 17.24 0.99
N LEU A 102 15.35 16.11 1.01
CA LEU A 102 15.04 15.43 2.27
C LEU A 102 16.29 14.78 2.88
N PRO A 103 16.47 14.85 4.22
CA PRO A 103 17.57 14.19 4.92
C PRO A 103 17.40 12.66 4.99
N GLN A 104 16.19 12.16 4.74
CA GLN A 104 15.80 10.74 4.76
C GLN A 104 14.86 10.44 3.58
N GLN A 105 14.58 9.16 3.32
CA GLN A 105 13.69 8.75 2.20
C GLN A 105 12.27 9.31 2.35
N GLN A 106 11.85 9.52 3.60
CA GLN A 106 10.58 10.14 3.97
C GLN A 106 10.79 10.97 5.24
N ILE A 107 10.04 12.04 5.37
CA ILE A 107 9.89 12.78 6.64
C ILE A 107 8.41 13.08 6.91
N THR A 108 8.11 13.45 8.15
CA THR A 108 6.80 13.97 8.54
C THR A 108 6.94 15.43 8.94
N ALA A 109 6.20 16.29 8.26
CA ALA A 109 5.97 17.66 8.67
C ALA A 109 4.64 17.79 9.42
N VAL A 110 4.65 18.58 10.49
CA VAL A 110 3.45 18.84 11.30
C VAL A 110 3.17 20.32 11.25
N ILE A 111 2.03 20.69 10.68
CA ILE A 111 1.58 22.07 10.58
C ILE A 111 0.46 22.28 11.59
N LYS A 112 0.67 23.20 12.52
CA LYS A 112 -0.31 23.64 13.50
C LYS A 112 -1.12 24.81 12.94
N ALA A 113 -2.43 24.75 13.11
CA ALA A 113 -3.36 25.85 12.85
C ALA A 113 -4.12 26.21 14.14
N PHE A 114 -4.37 27.49 14.37
CA PHE A 114 -5.22 27.95 15.47
C PHE A 114 -5.83 29.33 15.16
N PRO A 115 -7.07 29.62 15.63
CA PRO A 115 -7.64 30.95 15.54
C PRO A 115 -6.77 31.99 16.26
N HIS A 116 -6.57 33.17 15.65
CA HIS A 116 -5.82 34.26 16.30
C HIS A 116 -6.42 34.66 17.65
N ILE A 117 -7.75 34.61 17.75
CA ILE A 117 -8.51 34.97 18.96
C ILE A 117 -8.54 33.87 20.04
N ASP A 118 -8.20 32.62 19.71
CA ASP A 118 -8.20 31.52 20.69
C ASP A 118 -7.17 30.44 20.34
N VAL A 119 -6.01 30.58 20.97
CA VAL A 119 -4.87 29.66 20.82
C VAL A 119 -5.11 28.27 21.44
N ARG A 120 -6.17 28.09 22.24
CA ARG A 120 -6.51 26.78 22.86
C ARG A 120 -7.10 25.82 21.83
N HIS A 121 -7.82 26.35 20.85
CA HIS A 121 -8.42 25.57 19.76
C HIS A 121 -7.41 25.33 18.62
N GLN A 122 -6.36 24.57 18.92
CA GLN A 122 -5.35 24.18 17.94
C GLN A 122 -5.70 22.87 17.21
N ARG A 123 -5.33 22.78 15.94
CA ARG A 123 -5.42 21.58 15.10
C ARG A 123 -4.11 21.38 14.36
N TYR A 124 -3.88 20.14 13.93
CA TYR A 124 -2.65 19.74 13.28
C TYR A 124 -2.97 19.08 11.94
N VAL A 125 -2.14 19.38 10.95
CA VAL A 125 -2.08 18.69 9.67
C VAL A 125 -0.78 17.91 9.63
N ILE A 126 -0.87 16.60 9.37
CA ILE A 126 0.28 15.72 9.19
C ILE A 126 0.58 15.62 7.69
N VAL A 127 1.72 16.16 7.27
CA VAL A 127 2.18 16.06 5.88
C VAL A 127 3.33 15.06 5.82
N LYS A 128 3.11 13.95 5.11
CA LYS A 128 4.14 12.94 4.84
C LYS A 128 4.83 13.31 3.53
N VAL A 129 6.12 13.60 3.59
CA VAL A 129 6.91 14.03 2.42
C VAL A 129 7.86 12.91 2.04
N HIS A 130 7.84 12.50 0.77
CA HIS A 130 8.66 11.40 0.27
C HIS A 130 9.60 11.88 -0.84
N LYS A 131 10.82 11.34 -0.90
CA LYS A 131 11.67 11.54 -2.08
C LYS A 131 11.03 10.86 -3.29
N GLU A 132 11.07 11.53 -4.43
CA GLU A 132 10.82 10.86 -5.71
C GLU A 132 11.90 9.77 -5.86
N THR A 133 11.46 8.52 -5.78
CA THR A 133 12.32 7.40 -6.17
C THR A 133 12.03 7.22 -7.64
N PRO A 134 13.00 7.40 -8.55
CA PRO A 134 12.74 7.04 -9.93
C PRO A 134 12.49 5.54 -9.94
N ALA A 135 11.23 5.16 -10.08
CA ALA A 135 10.91 3.81 -10.52
C ALA A 135 11.52 3.73 -11.92
N ILE A 136 12.65 3.03 -12.05
CA ILE A 136 13.11 2.61 -13.37
C ILE A 136 11.99 1.72 -13.88
N ASP A 137 11.11 2.30 -14.71
CA ASP A 137 10.07 1.54 -15.38
C ASP A 137 10.74 0.80 -16.53
N THR A 138 11.28 -0.38 -16.22
CA THR A 138 11.84 -1.31 -17.23
C THR A 138 10.75 -1.89 -18.13
N GLY A 139 9.50 -1.44 -17.97
CA GLY A 139 8.30 -1.96 -18.62
C GLY A 139 7.89 -3.30 -18.04
N ILE A 140 6.64 -3.70 -18.31
CA ILE A 140 6.14 -5.01 -17.88
C ILE A 140 6.69 -6.13 -18.75
N CYS A 141 7.39 -7.07 -18.12
CA CYS A 141 7.83 -8.30 -18.73
C CYS A 141 6.86 -9.43 -18.36
N PHE A 142 6.33 -10.13 -19.37
CA PHE A 142 5.39 -11.21 -19.12
C PHE A 142 6.02 -12.30 -18.24
N LYS A 143 7.20 -12.81 -18.60
CA LYS A 143 7.87 -13.89 -17.87
C LYS A 143 8.25 -13.51 -16.44
N ARG A 144 8.66 -12.26 -16.20
CA ARG A 144 9.15 -11.76 -14.91
C ARG A 144 8.04 -11.28 -13.98
N ASP A 145 7.04 -10.57 -14.50
CA ASP A 145 6.08 -9.83 -13.68
C ASP A 145 4.66 -10.42 -13.72
N ILE A 146 4.28 -11.10 -14.80
CA ILE A 146 2.90 -11.56 -15.03
C ILE A 146 2.76 -13.07 -14.83
N LEU A 147 3.65 -13.85 -15.44
CA LEU A 147 3.61 -15.31 -15.35
C LEU A 147 3.70 -15.81 -13.90
N PRO A 148 4.52 -15.23 -12.99
CA PRO A 148 4.53 -15.63 -11.58
C PRO A 148 3.18 -15.47 -10.90
N ILE A 149 2.40 -14.44 -11.26
CA ILE A 149 1.07 -14.23 -10.70
C ILE A 149 0.14 -15.36 -11.13
N PHE A 150 0.13 -15.69 -12.43
CA PHE A 150 -0.71 -16.76 -12.96
C PHE A 150 -0.32 -18.14 -12.42
N ASN A 151 0.98 -18.45 -12.36
CA ASN A 151 1.43 -19.75 -11.89
C ASN A 151 1.22 -19.93 -10.38
N SER A 152 1.42 -18.88 -9.59
CA SER A 152 1.23 -18.93 -8.14
C SER A 152 -0.25 -18.97 -7.73
N ASN A 153 -1.14 -18.34 -8.50
CA ASN A 153 -2.53 -18.13 -8.07
C ASN A 153 -3.58 -18.88 -8.91
N CYS A 154 -3.26 -19.25 -10.15
CA CYS A 154 -4.26 -19.75 -11.11
C CYS A 154 -3.89 -21.14 -11.67
N ALA A 155 -2.66 -21.32 -12.16
CA ALA A 155 -2.18 -22.58 -12.72
C ALA A 155 -1.68 -23.57 -11.64
N VAL A 156 -2.37 -23.60 -10.51
CA VAL A 156 -2.10 -24.49 -9.38
C VAL A 156 -2.81 -25.83 -9.56
N SER A 157 -2.32 -26.88 -8.90
CA SER A 157 -2.94 -28.22 -8.92
C SER A 157 -4.44 -28.16 -8.61
N GLY A 158 -5.26 -28.81 -9.44
CA GLY A 158 -6.72 -28.81 -9.30
C GLY A 158 -7.48 -27.64 -9.94
N CYS A 159 -6.81 -26.62 -10.48
CA CYS A 159 -7.43 -25.41 -11.05
C CYS A 159 -7.19 -25.24 -12.55
N HIS A 160 -6.37 -24.28 -13.00
CA HIS A 160 -6.19 -23.93 -14.42
C HIS A 160 -4.80 -24.29 -14.95
N ASN A 161 -4.42 -25.57 -14.83
CA ASN A 161 -3.10 -26.09 -15.23
C ASN A 161 -3.21 -27.13 -16.37
N LYS A 162 -2.09 -27.74 -16.78
CA LYS A 162 -2.08 -28.73 -17.87
C LYS A 162 -2.84 -30.02 -17.56
N THR A 163 -2.86 -30.42 -16.29
CA THR A 163 -3.49 -31.67 -15.82
C THR A 163 -4.98 -31.50 -15.62
N LYS A 164 -5.41 -30.35 -15.07
CA LYS A 164 -6.81 -29.96 -14.92
C LYS A 164 -6.96 -28.55 -15.46
N ALA A 165 -7.73 -28.43 -16.54
CA ALA A 165 -8.06 -27.17 -17.18
C ALA A 165 -9.48 -26.78 -16.76
N GLU A 166 -9.66 -26.26 -15.55
CA GLU A 166 -10.97 -25.82 -15.05
C GLU A 166 -11.58 -24.78 -16.01
N GLU A 167 -12.85 -24.95 -16.35
CA GLU A 167 -13.54 -24.25 -17.47
C GLU A 167 -12.79 -24.25 -18.82
N GLY A 168 -11.89 -25.21 -19.02
CA GLY A 168 -11.00 -25.32 -20.18
C GLY A 168 -9.94 -24.22 -20.25
N TYR A 169 -9.58 -23.57 -19.14
CA TYR A 169 -8.45 -22.64 -19.08
C TYR A 169 -7.19 -23.37 -18.60
N ILE A 170 -6.11 -23.18 -19.36
CA ILE A 170 -4.75 -23.49 -18.94
C ILE A 170 -4.06 -22.13 -18.84
N LEU A 171 -3.48 -21.80 -17.70
CA LEU A 171 -2.95 -20.46 -17.41
C LEU A 171 -1.46 -20.50 -17.05
N ASP A 172 -0.71 -21.39 -17.68
CA ASP A 172 0.66 -21.74 -17.30
C ASP A 172 1.76 -21.11 -18.18
N SER A 173 1.36 -20.42 -19.25
CA SER A 173 2.24 -19.92 -20.30
C SER A 173 1.57 -18.79 -21.06
N TYR A 174 2.39 -17.96 -21.70
CA TYR A 174 1.91 -16.82 -22.50
C TYR A 174 0.86 -17.24 -23.53
N GLN A 175 1.17 -18.27 -24.32
CA GLN A 175 0.32 -18.74 -25.40
C GLN A 175 -1.03 -19.21 -24.85
N ASN A 176 -1.04 -19.93 -23.72
CA ASN A 176 -2.29 -20.43 -23.14
C ASN A 176 -3.13 -19.30 -22.51
N ILE A 177 -2.49 -18.36 -21.82
CA ILE A 177 -3.15 -17.21 -21.15
C ILE A 177 -3.75 -16.26 -22.19
N VAL A 178 -2.98 -15.84 -23.20
CA VAL A 178 -3.45 -14.85 -24.19
C VAL A 178 -4.50 -15.46 -25.12
N ARG A 179 -4.36 -16.74 -25.48
CA ARG A 179 -5.32 -17.44 -26.36
C ARG A 179 -6.74 -17.42 -25.82
N LYS A 180 -6.92 -17.50 -24.50
CA LYS A 180 -8.25 -17.63 -23.88
C LYS A 180 -8.38 -16.69 -22.69
N GLY A 181 -9.21 -15.67 -22.82
CA GLY A 181 -9.64 -14.82 -21.71
C GLY A 181 -8.91 -13.48 -21.58
N ILE A 182 -7.91 -13.19 -22.41
CA ILE A 182 -7.29 -11.86 -22.54
C ILE A 182 -7.69 -11.23 -23.88
N ARG A 183 -7.96 -9.93 -23.86
CA ARG A 183 -8.14 -9.07 -25.02
C ARG A 183 -7.05 -7.99 -24.98
N PRO A 184 -5.98 -8.12 -25.78
CA PRO A 184 -4.93 -7.10 -25.90
C PRO A 184 -5.49 -5.69 -26.03
N GLY A 185 -4.98 -4.75 -25.23
CA GLY A 185 -5.41 -3.36 -25.18
C GLY A 185 -6.75 -3.12 -24.48
N ASN A 186 -7.43 -4.17 -23.98
CA ASN A 186 -8.79 -4.04 -23.46
C ASN A 186 -9.01 -4.89 -22.20
N THR A 187 -8.69 -4.31 -21.04
CA THR A 187 -8.95 -4.89 -19.72
C THR A 187 -10.43 -5.19 -19.51
N ARG A 188 -11.32 -4.26 -19.88
CA ARG A 188 -12.78 -4.38 -19.71
C ARG A 188 -13.38 -5.56 -20.48
N ASN A 189 -12.79 -5.99 -21.58
CA ASN A 189 -13.27 -7.14 -22.37
C ASN A 189 -12.45 -8.42 -22.14
N SER A 190 -11.48 -8.39 -21.24
CA SER A 190 -10.70 -9.57 -20.85
C SER A 190 -11.46 -10.35 -19.76
N LYS A 191 -11.98 -11.55 -20.08
CA LYS A 191 -12.74 -12.41 -19.14
C LYS A 191 -11.91 -12.75 -17.89
N ILE A 192 -10.62 -13.03 -18.05
CA ILE A 192 -9.72 -13.30 -16.92
C ILE A 192 -9.63 -12.09 -15.99
N TYR A 193 -9.48 -10.88 -16.54
CA TYR A 193 -9.40 -9.66 -15.75
C TYR A 193 -10.68 -9.42 -14.95
N LYS A 194 -11.86 -9.64 -15.57
CA LYS A 194 -13.14 -9.57 -14.87
C LYS A 194 -13.18 -10.53 -13.69
N ALA A 195 -12.87 -11.81 -13.92
CA ALA A 195 -12.93 -12.85 -12.88
C ALA A 195 -12.04 -12.53 -11.66
N ILE A 196 -10.84 -11.94 -11.86
CA ILE A 196 -9.95 -11.57 -10.76
C ILE A 196 -10.34 -10.26 -10.05
N THR A 197 -11.20 -9.45 -10.67
CA THR A 197 -11.71 -8.18 -10.10
C THR A 197 -13.14 -8.26 -9.59
N GLU A 198 -13.84 -9.38 -9.83
CA GLU A 198 -15.21 -9.60 -9.39
C GLU A 198 -15.31 -9.43 -7.87
N GLN A 199 -16.20 -8.55 -7.41
CA GLN A 199 -16.33 -8.20 -5.99
C GLN A 199 -17.30 -9.13 -5.26
N SER A 200 -18.04 -9.97 -5.99
CA SER A 200 -18.88 -10.99 -5.39
C SER A 200 -18.06 -11.94 -4.49
N ASP A 201 -18.65 -12.27 -3.35
CA ASP A 201 -18.19 -13.35 -2.46
C ASP A 201 -18.99 -14.65 -2.68
N GLU A 202 -19.88 -14.68 -3.69
CA GLU A 202 -20.52 -15.92 -4.15
C GLU A 202 -19.50 -16.82 -4.88
N GLU A 203 -19.64 -18.13 -4.69
CA GLU A 203 -18.57 -19.12 -4.92
C GLU A 203 -18.15 -19.33 -6.39
N ASP A 204 -18.97 -18.96 -7.38
CA ASP A 204 -18.76 -19.44 -8.76
C ASP A 204 -18.12 -18.44 -9.75
N ASP A 205 -18.17 -17.13 -9.52
CA ASP A 205 -17.70 -16.14 -10.53
C ASP A 205 -16.35 -15.49 -10.24
N ARG A 206 -15.92 -15.49 -8.97
CA ARG A 206 -14.69 -14.82 -8.52
C ARG A 206 -13.49 -15.76 -8.53
N MET A 207 -12.37 -15.30 -9.08
CA MET A 207 -11.10 -16.04 -9.10
C MET A 207 -9.96 -15.34 -8.32
N PRO A 208 -9.11 -16.07 -7.57
CA PRO A 208 -9.28 -17.47 -7.17
C PRO A 208 -10.50 -17.65 -6.24
N PRO A 209 -11.17 -18.81 -6.28
CA PRO A 209 -12.35 -19.07 -5.46
C PRO A 209 -11.96 -19.19 -3.98
N PRO A 210 -12.86 -18.84 -3.05
CA PRO A 210 -12.67 -19.14 -1.63
C PRO A 210 -12.34 -20.63 -1.40
N PRO A 211 -11.51 -20.98 -0.40
CA PRO A 211 -10.91 -20.12 0.63
C PRO A 211 -9.60 -19.43 0.20
N ARG A 212 -9.20 -19.48 -1.08
CA ARG A 212 -7.96 -18.82 -1.53
C ARG A 212 -8.12 -17.31 -1.47
N LYS A 213 -7.04 -16.63 -1.10
CA LYS A 213 -7.01 -15.16 -1.00
C LYS A 213 -7.14 -14.53 -2.39
N ARG A 214 -7.73 -13.34 -2.43
CA ARG A 214 -7.73 -12.47 -3.62
C ARG A 214 -6.28 -12.10 -3.98
N LEU A 215 -6.04 -11.84 -5.27
CA LEU A 215 -4.80 -11.18 -5.68
C LEU A 215 -4.70 -9.81 -4.99
N THR A 216 -3.48 -9.37 -4.74
CA THR A 216 -3.26 -8.02 -4.21
C THR A 216 -3.60 -6.97 -5.26
N SER A 217 -3.91 -5.75 -4.83
CA SER A 217 -4.16 -4.61 -5.75
C SER A 217 -2.97 -4.37 -6.70
N GLN A 218 -1.74 -4.64 -6.25
CA GLN A 218 -0.53 -4.55 -7.05
C GLN A 218 -0.49 -5.62 -8.16
N GLN A 219 -0.80 -6.88 -7.83
CA GLN A 219 -0.88 -7.96 -8.82
C GLN A 219 -1.96 -7.68 -9.88
N ILE A 220 -3.14 -7.23 -9.45
CA ILE A 220 -4.23 -6.84 -10.35
C ILE A 220 -3.79 -5.68 -11.25
N SER A 221 -3.11 -4.67 -10.70
CA SER A 221 -2.61 -3.52 -11.45
C SER A 221 -1.56 -3.91 -12.49
N LEU A 222 -0.67 -4.85 -12.17
CA LEU A 222 0.31 -5.39 -13.13
C LEU A 222 -0.39 -6.08 -14.30
N ILE A 223 -1.38 -6.95 -14.02
CA ILE A 223 -2.17 -7.60 -15.08
C ILE A 223 -2.94 -6.56 -15.89
N ALA A 224 -3.57 -5.57 -15.25
CA ALA A 224 -4.32 -4.51 -15.92
C ALA A 224 -3.43 -3.74 -16.91
N ARG A 225 -2.27 -3.31 -16.44
CA ARG A 225 -1.31 -2.54 -17.23
C ARG A 225 -0.73 -3.39 -18.37
N TRP A 226 -0.35 -4.64 -18.11
CA TRP A 226 0.12 -5.56 -19.16
C TRP A 226 -0.93 -5.74 -20.28
N ILE A 227 -2.19 -5.93 -19.91
CA ILE A 227 -3.29 -6.04 -20.89
C ILE A 227 -3.43 -4.73 -21.66
N ALA A 228 -3.43 -3.58 -20.98
CA ALA A 228 -3.55 -2.27 -21.61
C ALA A 228 -2.39 -1.97 -22.59
N GLU A 229 -1.18 -2.44 -22.28
CA GLU A 229 0.01 -2.36 -23.14
C GLU A 229 0.01 -3.37 -24.31
N GLY A 230 -1.11 -4.07 -24.54
CA GLY A 230 -1.27 -5.00 -25.66
C GLY A 230 -0.97 -6.46 -25.32
N ALA A 231 -0.81 -6.79 -24.03
CA ALA A 231 -0.60 -8.15 -23.54
C ALA A 231 0.52 -8.90 -24.27
N VAL A 232 1.66 -8.23 -24.52
CA VAL A 232 2.77 -8.77 -25.31
C VAL A 232 3.74 -9.60 -24.45
N ASP A 233 4.37 -10.62 -25.05
CA ASP A 233 5.54 -11.32 -24.51
C ASP A 233 6.80 -10.70 -25.09
N LYS A 234 7.17 -9.53 -24.57
CA LYS A 234 8.43 -8.88 -24.95
C LYS A 234 9.59 -9.43 -24.12
N GLU A 235 10.72 -9.65 -24.77
CA GLU A 235 11.99 -9.88 -24.08
C GLU A 235 12.38 -8.59 -23.34
N CYS A 236 12.60 -8.69 -22.04
CA CYS A 236 12.90 -7.57 -21.17
C CYS A 236 14.18 -7.81 -20.38
N SER A 237 14.71 -6.72 -19.82
CA SER A 237 15.73 -6.80 -18.77
C SER A 237 15.23 -7.62 -17.58
N ASP A 238 16.13 -8.34 -16.90
CA ASP A 238 15.81 -9.09 -15.68
C ASP A 238 15.60 -8.20 -14.44
N ILE A 239 15.73 -6.87 -14.58
CA ILE A 239 15.51 -5.89 -13.50
C ILE A 239 14.00 -5.75 -13.20
N PRO A 240 13.51 -6.14 -12.00
CA PRO A 240 12.10 -6.07 -11.62
C PRO A 240 11.50 -4.65 -11.71
N ILE A 241 10.17 -4.58 -11.82
CA ILE A 241 9.43 -3.32 -11.68
C ILE A 241 9.63 -2.80 -10.26
N GLY A 242 10.08 -1.54 -10.14
CA GLY A 242 10.54 -0.95 -8.88
C GLY A 242 12.06 -0.95 -8.71
N GLY A 243 12.80 -1.47 -9.71
CA GLY A 243 14.25 -1.46 -9.76
C GLY A 243 14.89 -2.67 -9.06
N CYS A 244 16.23 -2.66 -9.04
CA CYS A 244 17.03 -3.69 -8.39
C CYS A 244 17.94 -3.06 -7.33
N ASP A 245 17.36 -2.62 -6.22
CA ASP A 245 18.18 -2.18 -5.08
C ASP A 245 18.77 -3.40 -4.38
N THR A 246 20.09 -3.52 -4.46
CA THR A 246 20.90 -4.54 -3.76
C THR A 246 21.73 -3.92 -2.63
N THR A 247 21.66 -2.61 -2.44
CA THR A 247 22.39 -1.86 -1.41
C THR A 247 21.62 -1.81 -0.09
N THR A 248 20.29 -1.65 -0.16
CA THR A 248 19.42 -1.55 1.01
C THR A 248 18.33 -2.63 0.98
N VAL A 249 18.73 -3.86 1.27
CA VAL A 249 17.83 -5.01 1.31
C VAL A 249 17.22 -5.15 2.71
N THR A 250 15.90 -4.99 2.83
CA THR A 250 15.18 -5.23 4.08
C THR A 250 14.07 -6.26 3.90
N TYR A 251 13.68 -6.91 5.00
CA TYR A 251 12.63 -7.92 4.94
C TYR A 251 11.31 -7.32 4.44
N ASN A 252 10.88 -6.21 5.03
CA ASN A 252 9.57 -5.63 4.74
C ASN A 252 9.49 -5.00 3.33
N LYS A 253 10.53 -4.27 2.91
CA LYS A 253 10.50 -3.51 1.65
C LYS A 253 10.99 -4.29 0.44
N THR A 254 11.88 -5.25 0.63
CA THR A 254 12.52 -5.98 -0.48
C THR A 254 12.04 -7.41 -0.55
N ILE A 255 12.02 -8.13 0.57
CA ILE A 255 11.80 -9.59 0.55
C ILE A 255 10.32 -9.95 0.49
N ILE A 256 9.45 -9.27 1.23
CA ILE A 256 8.00 -9.53 1.20
C ILE A 256 7.44 -9.43 -0.24
N PRO A 257 7.71 -8.36 -1.03
CA PRO A 257 7.21 -8.30 -2.41
C PRO A 257 7.66 -9.47 -3.29
N VAL A 258 8.91 -9.93 -3.11
CA VAL A 258 9.44 -11.10 -3.84
C VAL A 258 8.70 -12.37 -3.44
N LEU A 259 8.46 -12.58 -2.14
CA LEU A 259 7.73 -13.75 -1.62
C LEU A 259 6.25 -13.74 -2.06
N GLU A 260 5.58 -12.60 -2.00
CA GLU A 260 4.18 -12.44 -2.39
C GLU A 260 3.97 -12.72 -3.88
N LEU A 261 4.90 -12.24 -4.72
CA LEU A 261 4.80 -12.40 -6.17
C LEU A 261 5.15 -13.82 -6.63
N ASN A 262 6.15 -14.47 -6.01
CA ASN A 262 6.76 -15.67 -6.57
C ASN A 262 6.58 -16.94 -5.72
N CYS A 263 6.13 -16.83 -4.46
CA CYS A 263 6.19 -17.95 -3.53
C CYS A 263 4.85 -18.23 -2.82
N ILE A 264 4.22 -17.19 -2.27
CA ILE A 264 3.08 -17.34 -1.33
C ILE A 264 1.83 -17.91 -2.00
N GLY A 265 1.65 -17.77 -3.32
CA GLY A 265 0.49 -18.38 -3.97
C GLY A 265 0.45 -19.91 -3.81
N CYS A 266 1.60 -20.59 -3.88
CA CYS A 266 1.68 -22.04 -3.62
C CYS A 266 2.04 -22.36 -2.16
N HIS A 267 2.82 -21.50 -1.50
CA HIS A 267 3.33 -21.68 -0.14
C HIS A 267 2.66 -20.75 0.88
N GLY A 268 1.35 -20.52 0.73
CA GLY A 268 0.57 -19.66 1.62
C GLY A 268 0.02 -20.38 2.84
N THR A 269 -0.84 -19.70 3.59
CA THR A 269 -1.54 -20.29 4.75
C THR A 269 -2.65 -21.28 4.35
N VAL A 270 -3.23 -21.14 3.16
CA VAL A 270 -4.34 -21.96 2.67
C VAL A 270 -3.81 -23.00 1.67
N GLN A 271 -3.95 -24.28 2.02
CA GLN A 271 -3.50 -25.42 1.22
C GLN A 271 -2.03 -25.30 0.73
N PRO A 272 -1.05 -25.13 1.65
CA PRO A 272 0.36 -25.01 1.28
C PRO A 272 0.88 -26.24 0.56
N GLN A 273 1.47 -26.05 -0.61
CA GLN A 273 2.18 -27.11 -1.31
C GLN A 273 3.43 -27.53 -0.54
N GLY A 274 3.70 -28.84 -0.53
CA GLY A 274 4.83 -29.42 0.22
C GLY A 274 4.74 -29.23 1.73
N ASN A 275 3.57 -28.82 2.26
CA ASN A 275 3.38 -28.45 3.67
C ASN A 275 4.33 -27.31 4.11
N ILE A 276 4.67 -26.41 3.18
CA ILE A 276 5.55 -25.26 3.39
C ILE A 276 4.72 -23.98 3.37
N ASN A 277 4.78 -23.22 4.46
CA ASN A 277 4.20 -21.88 4.57
C ASN A 277 5.32 -20.83 4.59
N LEU A 278 5.24 -19.84 3.70
CA LEU A 278 6.15 -18.71 3.57
C LEU A 278 5.49 -17.38 3.95
N GLU A 279 4.24 -17.40 4.40
CA GLU A 279 3.55 -16.22 4.92
C GLU A 279 4.03 -15.93 6.35
N GLY A 280 4.69 -14.77 6.54
CA GLY A 280 5.18 -14.30 7.83
C GLY A 280 6.64 -14.67 8.13
N TYR A 281 7.37 -13.72 8.74
CA TYR A 281 8.83 -13.79 8.93
C TYR A 281 9.30 -15.08 9.60
N GLN A 282 8.64 -15.49 10.68
CA GLN A 282 9.05 -16.66 11.46
C GLN A 282 8.98 -17.97 10.65
N ASN A 283 8.05 -18.05 9.69
CA ASN A 283 7.91 -19.24 8.86
C ASN A 283 9.03 -19.30 7.81
N VAL A 284 9.35 -18.17 7.19
CA VAL A 284 10.48 -18.03 6.25
C VAL A 284 11.81 -18.29 6.96
N LYS A 285 12.02 -17.68 8.13
CA LYS A 285 13.28 -17.78 8.89
C LYS A 285 13.64 -19.22 9.24
N LYS A 286 12.66 -20.06 9.61
CA LYS A 286 12.88 -21.51 9.86
C LYS A 286 13.49 -22.24 8.66
N LEU A 287 13.07 -21.88 7.43
CA LEU A 287 13.56 -22.49 6.19
C LEU A 287 14.89 -21.90 5.74
N VAL A 288 15.13 -20.63 6.06
CA VAL A 288 16.45 -20.02 5.90
C VAL A 288 17.46 -20.73 6.81
N ASP A 289 17.13 -20.93 8.08
CA ASP A 289 18.03 -21.48 9.10
C ASP A 289 18.41 -22.94 8.86
N ASN A 290 17.52 -23.73 8.25
CA ASN A 290 17.82 -25.11 7.88
C ASN A 290 18.34 -25.25 6.43
N GLY A 291 18.61 -24.13 5.75
CA GLY A 291 19.16 -24.09 4.39
C GLY A 291 18.20 -24.51 3.28
N LYS A 292 16.99 -24.97 3.59
CA LYS A 292 16.01 -25.42 2.57
C LYS A 292 15.56 -24.27 1.68
N PHE A 293 15.44 -23.06 2.23
CA PHE A 293 15.02 -21.89 1.44
C PHE A 293 16.00 -21.61 0.30
N MET A 294 17.27 -21.37 0.63
CA MET A 294 18.30 -21.09 -0.39
C MET A 294 18.59 -22.31 -1.26
N GLY A 295 18.61 -23.51 -0.69
CA GLY A 295 18.84 -24.74 -1.45
C GLY A 295 17.78 -24.98 -2.52
N ALA A 296 16.51 -24.73 -2.19
CA ALA A 296 15.40 -24.87 -3.14
C ALA A 296 15.43 -23.78 -4.22
N ILE A 297 15.60 -22.50 -3.88
CA ILE A 297 15.55 -21.40 -4.87
C ILE A 297 16.79 -21.30 -5.77
N LEU A 298 17.94 -21.79 -5.30
CA LEU A 298 19.16 -21.90 -6.11
C LEU A 298 19.26 -23.22 -6.86
N HIS A 299 18.26 -24.10 -6.72
CA HIS A 299 18.20 -25.41 -7.38
C HIS A 299 19.45 -26.25 -7.08
N LEU A 300 19.92 -26.23 -5.82
CA LEU A 300 21.12 -26.96 -5.41
C LEU A 300 20.86 -28.47 -5.40
N LYS A 301 21.91 -29.26 -5.68
CA LYS A 301 21.83 -30.73 -5.63
C LYS A 301 21.36 -31.20 -4.25
N GLY A 302 20.35 -32.07 -4.23
CA GLY A 302 19.76 -32.61 -3.00
C GLY A 302 18.55 -31.83 -2.48
N TYR A 303 18.18 -30.71 -3.12
CA TYR A 303 16.97 -29.95 -2.82
C TYR A 303 15.95 -30.11 -3.95
N ILE A 304 14.67 -29.96 -3.62
CA ILE A 304 13.60 -29.88 -4.62
C ILE A 304 13.65 -28.46 -5.20
N PRO A 305 13.89 -28.28 -6.51
CA PRO A 305 14.00 -26.97 -7.12
C PRO A 305 12.66 -26.24 -7.07
N MET A 306 12.68 -25.00 -6.61
CA MET A 306 11.49 -24.14 -6.52
C MET A 306 11.81 -22.71 -6.97
N PRO A 307 10.88 -21.97 -7.59
CA PRO A 307 9.61 -22.48 -8.14
C PRO A 307 9.84 -23.55 -9.23
N ASP A 308 8.89 -24.48 -9.39
CA ASP A 308 8.92 -25.48 -10.47
C ASP A 308 8.40 -24.88 -11.80
N ASN A 309 8.31 -25.66 -12.87
CA ASN A 309 7.76 -25.23 -14.18
C ASN A 309 8.59 -24.22 -14.99
N ASN A 310 9.92 -24.41 -15.10
CA ASN A 310 10.83 -23.51 -15.84
C ASN A 310 10.81 -22.06 -15.34
N MET A 311 10.23 -21.80 -14.17
CA MET A 311 10.23 -20.48 -13.54
C MET A 311 11.46 -20.35 -12.67
N LYS A 312 12.44 -19.57 -13.13
CA LYS A 312 13.49 -19.07 -12.26
C LYS A 312 13.13 -17.67 -11.83
N LEU A 313 13.40 -17.37 -10.57
CA LEU A 313 13.43 -15.99 -10.09
C LEU A 313 14.43 -15.22 -10.95
N SER A 314 14.16 -13.94 -11.20
CA SER A 314 15.14 -13.08 -11.86
C SER A 314 16.45 -13.03 -11.06
N ASP A 315 17.56 -12.82 -11.75
CA ASP A 315 18.88 -12.70 -11.11
C ASP A 315 18.88 -11.63 -10.01
N CYS A 316 18.14 -10.55 -10.21
CA CYS A 316 17.95 -9.52 -9.19
C CYS A 316 17.24 -10.04 -7.93
N ASN A 317 16.09 -10.70 -8.08
CA ASN A 317 15.34 -11.23 -6.94
C ASN A 317 16.17 -12.28 -6.19
N LEU A 318 16.88 -13.14 -6.92
CA LEU A 318 17.82 -14.10 -6.33
C LEU A 318 18.92 -13.38 -5.55
N ARG A 319 19.51 -12.32 -6.13
CA ARG A 319 20.57 -11.55 -5.47
C ARG A 319 20.07 -10.86 -4.20
N GLN A 320 18.89 -10.27 -4.20
CA GLN A 320 18.29 -9.64 -3.02
C GLN A 320 18.04 -10.68 -1.92
N LEU A 321 17.48 -11.84 -2.25
CA LEU A 321 17.27 -12.94 -1.30
C LEU A 321 18.60 -13.44 -0.73
N GLN A 322 19.63 -13.61 -1.56
CA GLN A 322 20.97 -14.00 -1.12
C GLN A 322 21.58 -12.98 -0.15
N ILE A 323 21.49 -11.68 -0.46
CA ILE A 323 22.03 -10.61 0.41
C ILE A 323 21.30 -10.61 1.76
N TRP A 324 19.98 -10.71 1.74
CA TRP A 324 19.19 -10.76 2.97
C TRP A 324 19.57 -11.95 3.84
N VAL A 325 19.66 -13.16 3.25
CA VAL A 325 20.06 -14.37 3.96
C VAL A 325 21.51 -14.27 4.47
N SER A 326 22.45 -13.76 3.66
CA SER A 326 23.85 -13.60 4.08
C SER A 326 24.01 -12.60 5.24
N ASN A 327 23.10 -11.63 5.35
CA ASN A 327 23.05 -10.67 6.45
C ASN A 327 22.34 -11.23 7.71
N GLY A 328 22.08 -12.54 7.78
CA GLY A 328 21.41 -13.18 8.90
C GLY A 328 19.89 -13.15 8.83
N ALA A 329 19.33 -12.79 7.67
CA ALA A 329 17.89 -12.65 7.43
C ALA A 329 17.19 -11.76 8.48
N PRO A 330 17.60 -10.48 8.66
CA PRO A 330 17.02 -9.60 9.67
C PRO A 330 15.53 -9.32 9.38
N ASN A 331 14.73 -9.15 10.43
CA ASN A 331 13.33 -8.73 10.35
C ASN A 331 13.23 -7.20 10.42
N ASN A 332 13.52 -6.50 9.31
CA ASN A 332 13.66 -5.05 9.25
C ASN A 332 12.87 -4.36 8.13
#